data_AF-A0A7U4LGV4-F1
#
_entry.id   AF-A0A7U4LGV4-F1
#
_cell.length_a   1.000
_cell.length_b   1.000
_cell.length_c   1.000
_cell.angle_alpha   90.00
_cell.angle_beta   90.00
_cell.angle_gamma   90.00
#
_symmetry.space_group_name_H-M   'P 1'
#
loop_
_entity.id
_entity.type
_entity.pdbx_description
1 polymer ?
#
loop_
_entity_poly.entity_id
_entity_poly.type
_entity_poly.pdbx_seq_one_letter_code
_entity_poly.pdbx_strand_id
1 'polypeptide(L)'
;MMLRILATMLLPLGVSACSGQHVMFAHPNTIPDAPGEARVFLDARGDLYPKSGLPAVYVLPERANGSLFEAARGADPQLCRDVGFDTEMAELCAAVAPACSGTSTEACFERWEGVQASIWKRRGEAIAARFSQSREPTIGVLIHGFNNWYRESQANYATAEKQFRRFQPDGRDVFFVEVYWDGCRGNDKGIGCWGKAQSTGPLAGFALRQLFNSVTEARPPVAPQLHWRVLTHSSGAFVAGAIFGDPIAALPQLQDPTTNRWYARFAKHRTSDAGPTRIPQLANVKLGMFAPATPGITFSGTQAHRGGILTRGLTVMTVVQRDDSAVNKLFIGCQRFGASCLGAKREQVCALQSAVASSGTDATVIGYDFTRPKTLWGNETDLHDYSVYVRQAADKSTFFRDFMLTGPLPEDAGLLLVCP
;
A
#
# COMPACT_ATOMS: atom_id res chain seq x y z
N MET A 1 -5.69 53.21 -3.60
CA MET A 1 -4.68 52.28 -3.01
C MET A 1 -5.27 50.93 -2.57
N MET A 2 -6.48 50.54 -3.04
CA MET A 2 -7.15 49.29 -2.64
C MET A 2 -7.28 48.25 -3.78
N LEU A 3 -6.86 48.59 -5.00
CA LEU A 3 -7.01 47.72 -6.19
C LEU A 3 -5.79 46.84 -6.49
N ARG A 4 -4.67 46.99 -5.75
CA ARG A 4 -3.42 46.23 -5.98
C ARG A 4 -3.25 45.00 -5.07
N ILE A 5 -4.15 44.79 -4.09
CA ILE A 5 -4.10 43.61 -3.20
C ILE A 5 -4.95 42.45 -3.76
N LEU A 6 -5.91 42.72 -4.64
CA LEU A 6 -6.76 41.68 -5.24
C LEU A 6 -6.06 40.89 -6.37
N ALA A 7 -5.06 41.49 -7.03
CA ALA A 7 -4.31 40.85 -8.11
C ALA A 7 -3.28 39.82 -7.63
N THR A 8 -2.86 39.88 -6.35
CA THR A 8 -1.87 38.96 -5.77
C THR A 8 -2.51 37.73 -5.10
N MET A 9 -3.83 37.75 -4.86
CA MET A 9 -4.57 36.58 -4.36
C MET A 9 -5.19 35.71 -5.46
N LEU A 10 -5.21 36.17 -6.71
CA LEU A 10 -5.71 35.41 -7.86
C LEU A 10 -4.62 34.62 -8.61
N LEU A 11 -3.38 34.61 -8.11
CA LEU A 11 -2.22 33.96 -8.73
C LEU A 11 -1.65 32.74 -7.97
N PRO A 12 -2.51 31.82 -7.44
CA PRO A 12 -2.07 30.42 -7.30
C PRO A 12 -3.09 29.39 -7.85
N LEU A 13 -4.02 29.79 -8.72
CA LEU A 13 -4.97 28.86 -9.35
C LEU A 13 -4.58 28.44 -10.78
N GLY A 14 -3.54 29.04 -11.35
CA GLY A 14 -3.13 28.83 -12.74
C GLY A 14 -1.90 27.94 -12.97
N VAL A 15 -1.32 27.32 -11.93
CA VAL A 15 -0.08 26.50 -12.05
C VAL A 15 -0.33 25.01 -11.76
N SER A 16 -1.59 24.59 -11.67
CA SER A 16 -2.02 23.21 -11.35
C SER A 16 -2.09 22.27 -12.57
N ALA A 17 -1.61 22.69 -13.75
CA ALA A 17 -1.59 21.88 -14.96
C ALA A 17 -0.24 21.17 -15.24
N CYS A 18 0.69 21.13 -14.30
CA CYS A 18 1.81 20.18 -14.36
C CYS A 18 1.26 18.78 -14.06
N SER A 19 0.94 18.03 -15.11
CA SER A 19 0.30 16.72 -15.12
C SER A 19 1.09 15.67 -14.33
N GLY A 20 0.62 15.29 -13.15
CA GLY A 20 1.12 14.10 -12.48
C GLY A 20 0.92 12.88 -13.39
N GLN A 21 2.01 12.13 -13.64
CA GLN A 21 2.03 10.95 -14.50
C GLN A 21 1.85 9.70 -13.65
N HIS A 22 1.06 8.75 -14.15
CA HIS A 22 0.93 7.43 -13.53
C HIS A 22 2.27 6.68 -13.62
N VAL A 23 2.66 6.00 -12.55
CA VAL A 23 3.89 5.19 -12.54
C VAL A 23 3.65 3.92 -13.34
N MET A 24 4.58 3.66 -14.24
CA MET A 24 4.51 2.54 -15.16
C MET A 24 5.50 1.45 -14.80
N PHE A 25 5.01 0.21 -14.78
CA PHE A 25 5.80 -0.94 -14.35
C PHE A 25 5.98 -2.03 -15.42
N ALA A 26 5.60 -1.78 -16.67
CA ALA A 26 5.74 -2.77 -17.73
C ALA A 26 7.18 -3.28 -17.88
N HIS A 27 8.18 -2.38 -17.92
CA HIS A 27 9.58 -2.78 -17.98
C HIS A 27 10.05 -3.52 -16.71
N PRO A 28 9.93 -2.95 -15.49
CA PRO A 28 10.30 -3.64 -14.26
C PRO A 28 9.65 -5.01 -14.05
N ASN A 29 8.41 -5.20 -14.51
CA ASN A 29 7.70 -6.47 -14.32
C ASN A 29 8.29 -7.63 -15.13
N THR A 30 9.11 -7.34 -16.15
CA THR A 30 9.84 -8.37 -16.91
C THR A 30 11.11 -8.83 -16.21
N ILE A 31 11.55 -8.13 -15.15
CA ILE A 31 12.74 -8.50 -14.40
C ILE A 31 12.41 -9.73 -13.54
N PRO A 32 13.16 -10.84 -13.69
CA PRO A 32 12.94 -12.03 -12.86
C PRO A 32 13.03 -11.70 -11.37
N ASP A 33 12.17 -12.34 -10.60
CA ASP A 33 12.23 -12.29 -9.14
C ASP A 33 13.54 -12.96 -8.67
N ALA A 34 14.25 -12.36 -7.72
CA ALA A 34 15.44 -12.98 -7.15
C ALA A 34 15.07 -14.18 -6.25
N PRO A 35 16.05 -15.05 -5.90
CA PRO A 35 15.80 -16.12 -4.95
C PRO A 35 15.33 -15.58 -3.59
N GLY A 36 14.17 -16.04 -3.12
CA GLY A 36 13.62 -15.64 -1.82
C GLY A 36 12.76 -14.39 -1.83
N GLU A 37 12.38 -13.89 -3.02
CA GLU A 37 11.47 -12.76 -3.17
C GLU A 37 10.42 -13.00 -4.26
N ALA A 38 9.34 -12.21 -4.22
CA ALA A 38 8.37 -12.06 -5.30
C ALA A 38 8.03 -10.57 -5.44
N ARG A 39 8.02 -10.06 -6.67
CA ARG A 39 7.61 -8.68 -6.95
C ARG A 39 6.22 -8.65 -7.56
N VAL A 40 5.36 -7.79 -7.01
CA VAL A 40 4.01 -7.53 -7.54
C VAL A 40 3.91 -6.07 -7.96
N PHE A 41 3.33 -5.83 -9.14
CA PHE A 41 3.24 -4.51 -9.74
C PHE A 41 1.78 -4.18 -10.05
N LEU A 42 1.30 -3.06 -9.54
CA LEU A 42 -0.09 -2.65 -9.59
C LEU A 42 -0.21 -1.31 -10.31
N ASP A 43 -1.23 -1.21 -11.17
CA ASP A 43 -1.59 0.05 -11.80
C ASP A 43 -2.42 0.96 -10.88
N ALA A 44 -2.90 2.10 -11.40
CA ALA A 44 -3.68 3.08 -10.66
C ALA A 44 -5.02 2.54 -10.14
N ARG A 45 -5.49 1.42 -10.70
CA ARG A 45 -6.78 0.80 -10.39
C ARG A 45 -6.67 -0.51 -9.62
N GLY A 46 -5.44 -0.93 -9.32
CA GLY A 46 -5.15 -2.17 -8.63
C GLY A 46 -5.13 -3.39 -9.55
N ASP A 47 -5.11 -3.22 -10.87
CA ASP A 47 -4.88 -4.33 -11.79
C ASP A 47 -3.41 -4.78 -11.66
N LEU A 48 -3.21 -6.10 -11.54
CA LEU A 48 -1.89 -6.72 -11.51
C LEU A 48 -1.31 -6.72 -12.92
N TYR A 49 -0.10 -6.18 -13.07
CA TYR A 49 0.64 -6.29 -14.33
C TYR A 49 1.00 -7.77 -14.60
N PRO A 50 0.72 -8.30 -15.81
CA PRO A 50 1.03 -9.67 -16.18
C PRO A 50 2.54 -9.88 -16.32
N LYS A 51 3.08 -10.97 -15.77
CA LYS A 51 4.52 -11.30 -15.81
C LYS A 51 5.00 -11.65 -17.24
N SER A 52 4.08 -11.88 -18.17
CA SER A 52 4.38 -12.19 -19.57
C SER A 52 3.39 -11.52 -20.53
N GLY A 53 3.85 -11.28 -21.76
CA GLY A 53 3.02 -10.79 -22.88
C GLY A 53 2.95 -9.27 -23.04
N LEU A 54 3.38 -8.48 -22.05
CA LEU A 54 3.56 -7.03 -22.23
C LEU A 54 4.91 -6.72 -22.92
N PRO A 55 4.95 -5.78 -23.89
CA PRO A 55 6.20 -5.29 -24.43
C PRO A 55 7.11 -4.71 -23.34
N ALA A 56 8.42 -4.99 -23.43
CA ALA A 56 9.39 -4.55 -22.44
C ALA A 56 9.45 -3.01 -22.27
N VAL A 57 9.00 -2.23 -23.25
CA VAL A 57 8.94 -0.75 -23.21
C VAL A 57 7.49 -0.26 -23.37
N TYR A 58 6.52 -1.02 -22.88
CA TYR A 58 5.11 -0.63 -23.00
C TYR A 58 4.81 0.65 -22.20
N VAL A 59 4.11 1.59 -22.84
CA VAL A 59 3.63 2.83 -22.25
C VAL A 59 2.10 2.88 -22.32
N LEU A 60 1.44 3.06 -21.18
CA LEU A 60 0.00 3.15 -21.05
C LEU A 60 -0.44 4.46 -21.68
N PRO A 61 -1.37 4.43 -22.65
CA PRO A 61 -1.89 5.63 -23.25
C PRO A 61 -2.54 6.54 -22.20
N GLU A 62 -2.42 7.85 -22.34
CA GLU A 62 -2.99 8.82 -21.40
C GLU A 62 -4.51 8.59 -21.18
N ARG A 63 -5.23 8.25 -22.26
CA ARG A 63 -6.66 7.92 -22.25
C ARG A 63 -7.02 6.67 -21.42
N ALA A 64 -6.05 5.82 -21.10
CA ALA A 64 -6.24 4.69 -20.19
C ALA A 64 -6.25 5.14 -18.71
N ASN A 65 -5.80 6.37 -18.42
CA ASN A 65 -5.80 6.97 -17.08
C ASN A 65 -5.24 6.04 -16.00
N GLY A 66 -4.11 5.39 -16.32
CA GLY A 66 -3.38 4.50 -15.43
C GLY A 66 -4.02 3.12 -15.25
N SER A 67 -4.97 2.72 -16.12
CA SER A 67 -5.62 1.40 -16.07
C SER A 67 -5.19 0.48 -17.22
N LEU A 68 -4.70 -0.70 -16.88
CA LEU A 68 -4.40 -1.77 -17.83
C LEU A 68 -5.70 -2.31 -18.47
N PHE A 69 -6.78 -2.41 -17.70
CA PHE A 69 -8.10 -2.77 -18.24
C PHE A 69 -8.55 -1.80 -19.34
N GLU A 70 -8.50 -0.48 -19.09
CA GLU A 70 -8.93 0.50 -20.10
C GLU A 70 -8.03 0.44 -21.33
N ALA A 71 -6.71 0.30 -21.14
CA ALA A 71 -5.76 0.09 -22.23
C ALA A 71 -6.17 -1.11 -23.09
N ALA A 72 -6.35 -2.28 -22.48
CA ALA A 72 -6.69 -3.52 -23.17
C ALA A 72 -8.07 -3.47 -23.85
N ARG A 73 -9.05 -2.79 -23.24
CA ARG A 73 -10.41 -2.69 -23.77
C ARG A 73 -10.54 -1.79 -25.00
N GLY A 74 -9.61 -0.86 -25.22
CA GLY A 74 -9.65 0.00 -26.40
C GLY A 74 -8.90 1.34 -26.28
N ALA A 75 -8.40 1.69 -25.09
CA ALA A 75 -7.46 2.79 -24.96
C ALA A 75 -6.09 2.48 -25.60
N ASP A 76 -5.84 1.25 -26.02
CA ASP A 76 -4.76 0.86 -26.91
C ASP A 76 -5.25 -0.22 -27.89
N PRO A 77 -5.48 0.10 -29.19
CA PRO A 77 -5.97 -0.89 -30.13
C PRO A 77 -4.90 -1.92 -30.51
N GLN A 78 -3.62 -1.68 -30.21
CA GLN A 78 -2.52 -2.59 -30.53
C GLN A 78 -2.20 -3.54 -29.37
N LEU A 79 -2.44 -3.12 -28.13
CA LEU A 79 -2.07 -3.90 -26.95
C LEU A 79 -2.50 -5.36 -27.06
N CYS A 80 -3.76 -5.65 -27.38
CA CYS A 80 -4.23 -7.04 -27.48
C CYS A 80 -4.03 -7.71 -28.84
N ARG A 81 -3.52 -7.00 -29.86
CA ARG A 81 -3.20 -7.58 -31.18
C ARG A 81 -1.79 -8.17 -31.22
N ASP A 82 -0.87 -7.56 -30.48
CA ASP A 82 0.56 -7.87 -30.56
C ASP A 82 1.03 -8.83 -29.44
N VAL A 83 0.11 -9.28 -28.58
CA VAL A 83 0.42 -10.17 -27.46
C VAL A 83 0.58 -11.60 -27.96
N GLY A 84 1.71 -12.23 -27.60
CA GLY A 84 1.97 -13.63 -27.91
C GLY A 84 0.99 -14.59 -27.22
N PHE A 85 0.74 -15.73 -27.85
CA PHE A 85 -0.06 -16.83 -27.28
C PHE A 85 0.54 -17.33 -25.96
N ASP A 86 -0.32 -17.90 -25.10
CA ASP A 86 0.05 -18.52 -23.82
C ASP A 86 0.76 -17.58 -22.82
N THR A 87 0.44 -16.29 -22.88
CA THR A 87 0.90 -15.29 -21.90
C THR A 87 -0.22 -14.86 -20.98
N GLU A 88 0.11 -14.33 -19.81
CA GLU A 88 -0.91 -13.80 -18.90
C GLU A 88 -1.62 -12.57 -19.49
N MET A 89 -0.91 -11.76 -20.28
CA MET A 89 -1.55 -10.68 -21.03
C MET A 89 -2.53 -11.24 -22.07
N ALA A 90 -2.27 -12.41 -22.66
CA ALA A 90 -3.21 -13.05 -23.60
C ALA A 90 -4.49 -13.49 -22.87
N GLU A 91 -4.38 -14.07 -21.67
CA GLU A 91 -5.54 -14.40 -20.82
C GLU A 91 -6.39 -13.14 -20.52
N LEU A 92 -5.72 -12.03 -20.17
CA LEU A 92 -6.37 -10.75 -19.91
C LEU A 92 -7.02 -10.15 -21.17
N CYS A 93 -6.34 -10.23 -22.31
CA CYS A 93 -6.86 -9.77 -23.60
C CYS A 93 -8.07 -10.60 -24.06
N ALA A 94 -8.09 -11.91 -23.80
CA ALA A 94 -9.24 -12.77 -24.09
C ALA A 94 -10.48 -12.39 -23.24
N ALA A 95 -10.29 -11.81 -22.05
CA ALA A 95 -11.40 -11.30 -21.25
C ALA A 95 -12.08 -10.06 -21.86
N VAL A 96 -11.34 -9.29 -22.67
CA VAL A 96 -11.81 -8.04 -23.28
C VAL A 96 -12.13 -8.15 -24.79
N ALA A 97 -11.55 -9.09 -25.53
CA ALA A 97 -11.74 -9.28 -26.97
C ALA A 97 -12.17 -10.72 -27.31
N PRO A 98 -13.12 -10.97 -28.26
CA PRO A 98 -14.15 -10.10 -28.84
C PRO A 98 -15.37 -9.92 -27.91
N ALA A 99 -15.30 -10.43 -26.67
CA ALA A 99 -16.46 -10.52 -25.78
C ALA A 99 -17.06 -9.17 -25.37
N CYS A 100 -16.37 -8.04 -25.57
CA CYS A 100 -16.89 -6.71 -25.23
C CYS A 100 -17.52 -5.96 -26.43
N SER A 101 -17.49 -6.54 -27.64
CA SER A 101 -18.33 -6.06 -28.74
C SER A 101 -19.75 -6.62 -28.58
N GLY A 102 -20.66 -5.81 -28.04
CA GLY A 102 -22.08 -6.15 -27.88
C GLY A 102 -22.51 -6.58 -26.47
N THR A 103 -21.60 -6.72 -25.50
CA THR A 103 -21.96 -6.90 -24.08
C THR A 103 -21.88 -5.59 -23.31
N SER A 104 -22.53 -5.51 -22.15
CA SER A 104 -22.35 -4.36 -21.26
C SER A 104 -20.88 -4.23 -20.83
N THR A 105 -20.47 -2.98 -20.64
CA THR A 105 -19.15 -2.61 -20.12
C THR A 105 -18.87 -3.22 -18.73
N GLU A 106 -19.91 -3.55 -17.97
CA GLU A 106 -19.83 -4.21 -16.66
C GLU A 106 -19.47 -5.71 -16.80
N ALA A 107 -20.15 -6.44 -17.67
CA ALA A 107 -19.85 -7.86 -17.91
C ALA A 107 -18.41 -8.07 -18.43
N CYS A 108 -17.92 -7.11 -19.22
CA CYS A 108 -16.53 -7.07 -19.66
C CYS A 108 -15.55 -6.94 -18.48
N PHE A 109 -15.88 -6.06 -17.54
CA PHE A 109 -15.09 -5.81 -16.35
C PHE A 109 -15.10 -7.01 -15.39
N GLU A 110 -16.25 -7.63 -15.15
CA GLU A 110 -16.35 -8.85 -14.32
C GLU A 110 -15.51 -10.01 -14.87
N ARG A 111 -15.48 -10.20 -16.19
CA ARG A 111 -14.60 -11.21 -16.82
C ARG A 111 -13.13 -10.90 -16.61
N TRP A 112 -12.73 -9.64 -16.82
CA TRP A 112 -11.36 -9.18 -16.54
C TRP A 112 -10.96 -9.45 -15.09
N GLU A 113 -11.86 -9.15 -14.15
CA GLU A 113 -11.64 -9.40 -12.73
C GLU A 113 -11.50 -10.89 -12.41
N GLY A 114 -12.27 -11.76 -13.07
CA GLY A 114 -12.14 -13.22 -12.94
C GLY A 114 -10.76 -13.72 -13.39
N VAL A 115 -10.22 -13.18 -14.49
CA VAL A 115 -8.86 -13.52 -14.95
C VAL A 115 -7.81 -12.95 -13.99
N GLN A 116 -7.94 -11.69 -13.57
CA GLN A 116 -7.06 -11.08 -12.55
C GLN A 116 -7.03 -11.92 -11.27
N ALA A 117 -8.18 -12.38 -10.77
CA ALA A 117 -8.27 -13.24 -9.59
C ALA A 117 -7.55 -14.57 -9.79
N SER A 118 -7.62 -15.15 -10.99
CA SER A 118 -6.89 -16.39 -11.33
C SER A 118 -5.37 -16.17 -11.34
N ILE A 119 -4.89 -15.04 -11.86
CA ILE A 119 -3.47 -14.68 -11.84
C ILE A 119 -2.99 -14.48 -10.39
N TRP A 120 -3.75 -13.73 -9.58
CA TRP A 120 -3.47 -13.56 -8.15
C TRP A 120 -3.39 -14.89 -7.41
N LYS A 121 -4.31 -15.81 -7.70
CA LYS A 121 -4.32 -17.15 -7.12
C LYS A 121 -3.04 -17.91 -7.43
N ARG A 122 -2.62 -17.95 -8.70
CA ARG A 122 -1.36 -18.59 -9.12
C ARG A 122 -0.13 -17.98 -8.43
N ARG A 123 -0.11 -16.66 -8.22
CA ARG A 123 0.96 -15.99 -7.45
C ARG A 123 0.96 -16.40 -5.99
N GLY A 124 -0.21 -16.45 -5.36
CA GLY A 124 -0.34 -16.87 -3.97
C GLY A 124 0.09 -18.33 -3.76
N GLU A 125 -0.32 -19.23 -4.65
CA GLU A 125 0.10 -20.64 -4.66
C GLU A 125 1.61 -20.78 -4.82
N ALA A 126 2.22 -20.02 -5.74
CA ALA A 126 3.67 -20.05 -5.95
C ALA A 126 4.47 -19.58 -4.72
N ILE A 127 3.97 -18.57 -4.00
CA ILE A 127 4.57 -18.09 -2.74
C ILE A 127 4.36 -19.14 -1.63
N ALA A 128 3.14 -19.67 -1.49
CA ALA A 128 2.83 -20.69 -0.48
C ALA A 128 3.69 -21.95 -0.63
N ALA A 129 3.98 -22.37 -1.86
CA ALA A 129 4.83 -23.53 -2.16
C ALA A 129 6.26 -23.39 -1.60
N ARG A 130 6.78 -22.15 -1.45
CA ARG A 130 8.10 -21.88 -0.86
C ARG A 130 8.21 -22.30 0.60
N PHE A 131 7.07 -22.43 1.28
CA PHE A 131 7.01 -22.72 2.71
C PHE A 131 6.60 -24.16 3.03
N SER A 132 6.57 -25.04 2.02
CA SER A 132 6.20 -26.46 2.21
C SER A 132 7.07 -27.19 3.24
N GLN A 133 8.31 -26.75 3.44
CA GLN A 133 9.28 -27.35 4.37
C GLN A 133 9.64 -26.43 5.56
N SER A 134 9.09 -25.21 5.61
CA SER A 134 9.46 -24.24 6.65
C SER A 134 8.66 -24.49 7.93
N ARG A 135 9.37 -24.55 9.08
CA ARG A 135 8.74 -24.75 10.39
C ARG A 135 8.11 -23.47 10.95
N GLU A 136 8.69 -22.31 10.66
CA GLU A 136 8.20 -21.00 11.10
C GLU A 136 8.29 -19.96 9.97
N PRO A 137 7.47 -20.12 8.93
CA PRO A 137 7.58 -19.31 7.72
C PRO A 137 7.23 -17.85 7.99
N THR A 138 8.15 -16.94 7.64
CA THR A 138 7.92 -15.50 7.72
C THR A 138 7.80 -14.91 6.31
N ILE A 139 6.74 -14.14 6.08
CA ILE A 139 6.59 -13.33 4.87
C ILE A 139 6.80 -11.87 5.25
N GLY A 140 7.87 -11.26 4.73
CA GLY A 140 8.07 -9.83 4.77
C GLY A 140 7.39 -9.17 3.57
N VAL A 141 6.48 -8.23 3.79
CA VAL A 141 5.82 -7.48 2.70
C VAL A 141 6.28 -6.03 2.78
N LEU A 142 6.82 -5.50 1.69
CA LEU A 142 7.37 -4.14 1.64
C LEU A 142 6.53 -3.30 0.68
N ILE A 143 6.01 -2.16 1.18
CA ILE A 143 5.12 -1.26 0.43
C ILE A 143 5.67 0.16 0.45
N HIS A 144 5.95 0.72 -0.74
CA HIS A 144 6.51 2.05 -0.89
C HIS A 144 5.44 3.14 -0.80
N GLY A 145 5.89 4.38 -0.73
CA GLY A 145 5.04 5.56 -0.60
C GLY A 145 4.80 6.30 -1.91
N PHE A 146 4.56 7.59 -1.78
CA PHE A 146 4.18 8.51 -2.83
C PHE A 146 5.41 8.94 -3.62
N ASN A 147 5.25 9.12 -4.94
CA ASN A 147 6.30 9.65 -5.81
C ASN A 147 7.58 8.79 -5.85
N ASN A 148 7.48 7.51 -5.50
CA ASN A 148 8.56 6.55 -5.69
C ASN A 148 8.38 5.80 -7.02
N TRP A 149 9.49 5.44 -7.64
CA TRP A 149 9.55 4.60 -8.83
C TRP A 149 10.32 3.32 -8.52
N TYR A 150 10.37 2.39 -9.48
CA TYR A 150 10.90 1.05 -9.26
C TYR A 150 12.31 1.04 -8.64
N ARG A 151 13.29 1.75 -9.23
CA ARG A 151 14.69 1.69 -8.77
C ARG A 151 14.88 2.24 -7.36
N GLU A 152 14.22 3.34 -7.04
CA GLU A 152 14.29 3.94 -5.71
C GLU A 152 13.60 3.04 -4.67
N SER A 153 12.41 2.52 -5.00
CA SER A 153 11.67 1.61 -4.11
C SER A 153 12.47 0.33 -3.86
N GLN A 154 13.10 -0.24 -4.90
CA GLN A 154 13.94 -1.42 -4.78
C GLN A 154 15.14 -1.19 -3.85
N ALA A 155 15.83 -0.05 -3.98
CA ALA A 155 16.96 0.28 -3.10
C ALA A 155 16.52 0.43 -1.63
N ASN A 156 15.35 1.04 -1.43
CA ASN A 156 14.72 1.15 -0.11
C ASN A 156 14.35 -0.23 0.45
N TYR A 157 13.74 -1.09 -0.37
CA TYR A 157 13.39 -2.46 0.03
C TYR A 157 14.62 -3.27 0.42
N ALA A 158 15.66 -3.28 -0.39
CA ALA A 158 16.93 -3.95 -0.05
C ALA A 158 17.49 -3.49 1.31
N THR A 159 17.34 -2.20 1.65
CA THR A 159 17.73 -1.67 2.96
C THR A 159 16.90 -2.25 4.10
N ALA A 160 15.58 -2.37 3.93
CA ALA A 160 14.69 -2.97 4.92
C ALA A 160 14.88 -4.49 5.04
N GLU A 161 15.03 -5.21 3.93
CA GLU A 161 15.28 -6.66 3.92
C GLU A 161 16.50 -7.02 4.75
N LYS A 162 17.58 -6.25 4.62
CA LYS A 162 18.79 -6.41 5.43
C LYS A 162 18.47 -6.34 6.93
N GLN A 163 17.59 -5.43 7.35
CA GLN A 163 17.20 -5.33 8.76
C GLN A 163 16.25 -6.46 9.17
N PHE A 164 15.28 -6.86 8.34
CA PHE A 164 14.45 -8.02 8.62
C PHE A 164 15.30 -9.26 8.88
N ARG A 165 16.29 -9.53 8.01
CA ARG A 165 17.21 -10.66 8.18
C ARG A 165 18.09 -10.52 9.42
N ARG A 166 18.56 -9.32 9.75
CA ARG A 166 19.34 -9.04 10.97
C ARG A 166 18.57 -9.32 12.26
N PHE A 167 17.28 -8.98 12.31
CA PHE A 167 16.44 -9.14 13.50
C PHE A 167 15.60 -10.41 13.49
N GLN A 168 15.77 -11.26 12.47
CA GLN A 168 15.11 -12.55 12.40
C GLN A 168 15.75 -13.49 13.44
N PRO A 169 14.96 -14.10 14.34
CA PRO A 169 15.40 -15.19 15.21
C PRO A 169 16.05 -16.32 14.41
N ASP A 170 17.10 -16.91 14.99
CA ASP A 170 17.95 -17.91 14.34
C ASP A 170 17.15 -19.04 13.69
N GLY A 171 17.45 -19.32 12.40
CA GLY A 171 16.93 -20.46 11.65
C GLY A 171 15.59 -20.26 10.94
N ARG A 172 15.01 -19.05 10.96
CA ARG A 172 13.75 -18.78 10.24
C ARG A 172 14.01 -18.14 8.88
N ASP A 173 13.51 -18.75 7.82
CA ASP A 173 13.52 -18.15 6.50
C ASP A 173 12.50 -17.01 6.38
N VAL A 174 12.94 -15.89 5.82
CA VAL A 174 12.07 -14.77 5.41
C VAL A 174 12.01 -14.77 3.89
N PHE A 175 10.79 -14.90 3.37
CA PHE A 175 10.49 -14.65 1.96
C PHE A 175 9.93 -13.22 1.83
N PHE A 176 10.41 -12.47 0.86
CA PHE A 176 9.99 -11.09 0.66
C PHE A 176 8.95 -10.96 -0.46
N VAL A 177 7.96 -10.12 -0.24
CA VAL A 177 7.01 -9.66 -1.25
C VAL A 177 7.17 -8.16 -1.38
N GLU A 178 7.78 -7.75 -2.50
CA GLU A 178 7.95 -6.34 -2.84
C GLU A 178 6.71 -5.85 -3.60
N VAL A 179 6.01 -4.87 -3.04
CA VAL A 179 4.80 -4.30 -3.63
C VAL A 179 5.14 -2.99 -4.31
N TYR A 180 4.99 -2.95 -5.63
CA TYR A 180 5.10 -1.73 -6.42
C TYR A 180 3.72 -1.33 -6.88
N TRP A 181 3.30 -0.12 -6.56
CA TRP A 181 1.97 0.39 -6.91
C TRP A 181 2.08 1.77 -7.52
N ASP A 182 1.03 2.21 -8.21
CA ASP A 182 0.99 3.53 -8.80
C ASP A 182 0.79 4.60 -7.72
N GLY A 183 1.88 4.92 -7.03
CA GLY A 183 1.98 6.02 -6.09
C GLY A 183 1.95 7.40 -6.75
N CYS A 184 1.71 7.46 -8.08
CA CYS A 184 1.78 8.60 -8.96
C CYS A 184 3.17 9.29 -8.93
N ARG A 185 3.66 9.72 -10.10
CA ARG A 185 4.90 10.50 -10.25
C ARG A 185 4.62 11.96 -10.57
N GLY A 186 5.04 12.85 -9.69
CA GLY A 186 5.00 14.30 -9.89
C GLY A 186 6.36 14.85 -10.32
N ASN A 187 6.48 16.19 -10.33
CA ASN A 187 7.78 16.84 -10.25
C ASN A 187 8.44 16.58 -8.88
N ASP A 188 9.66 17.05 -8.65
CA ASP A 188 10.39 16.85 -7.38
C ASP A 188 9.64 17.37 -6.13
N LYS A 189 8.58 18.18 -6.32
CA LYS A 189 7.72 18.71 -5.26
C LYS A 189 6.38 17.96 -5.12
N GLY A 190 6.10 16.94 -5.94
CA GLY A 190 4.87 16.14 -5.88
C GLY A 190 3.57 16.87 -6.21
N ILE A 191 3.66 18.10 -6.74
CA ILE A 191 2.49 18.96 -7.01
C ILE A 191 1.63 18.32 -8.11
N GLY A 192 0.31 18.27 -7.91
CA GLY A 192 -0.67 17.76 -8.89
C GLY A 192 -0.89 16.23 -8.87
N CYS A 193 -0.15 15.50 -8.03
CA CYS A 193 -0.10 14.04 -8.05
C CYS A 193 -0.54 13.41 -6.71
N TRP A 194 -0.38 14.13 -5.61
CA TRP A 194 -0.79 13.69 -4.28
C TRP A 194 -2.26 13.21 -4.21
N GLY A 195 -3.20 14.01 -4.73
CA GLY A 195 -4.62 13.64 -4.73
C GLY A 195 -4.94 12.38 -5.55
N LYS A 196 -4.14 12.09 -6.59
CA LYS A 196 -4.25 10.83 -7.36
C LYS A 196 -3.70 9.66 -6.56
N ALA A 197 -2.58 9.81 -5.86
CA ALA A 197 -2.03 8.75 -5.02
C ALA A 197 -2.98 8.38 -3.86
N GLN A 198 -3.63 9.39 -3.25
CA GLN A 198 -4.64 9.16 -2.21
C GLN A 198 -5.85 8.37 -2.72
N SER A 199 -6.23 8.58 -3.99
CA SER A 199 -7.38 7.91 -4.57
C SER A 199 -7.03 6.48 -5.04
N THR A 200 -5.84 6.28 -5.59
CA THR A 200 -5.41 5.00 -6.20
C THR A 200 -4.86 4.00 -5.19
N GLY A 201 -4.19 4.46 -4.13
CA GLY A 201 -3.60 3.60 -3.09
C GLY A 201 -4.58 2.60 -2.46
N PRO A 202 -5.80 3.00 -2.06
CA PRO A 202 -6.80 2.06 -1.55
C PRO A 202 -7.22 1.00 -2.57
N LEU A 203 -7.27 1.32 -3.86
CA LEU A 203 -7.60 0.34 -4.90
C LEU A 203 -6.49 -0.71 -5.02
N ALA A 204 -5.22 -0.29 -4.98
CA ALA A 204 -4.08 -1.21 -4.92
C ALA A 204 -4.13 -2.10 -3.67
N GLY A 205 -4.41 -1.53 -2.49
CA GLY A 205 -4.53 -2.30 -1.25
C GLY A 205 -5.70 -3.28 -1.25
N PHE A 206 -6.83 -2.87 -1.81
CA PHE A 206 -8.01 -3.71 -1.98
C PHE A 206 -7.73 -4.89 -2.93
N ALA A 207 -7.02 -4.67 -4.03
CA ALA A 207 -6.61 -5.73 -4.93
C ALA A 207 -5.62 -6.71 -4.28
N LEU A 208 -4.68 -6.20 -3.47
CA LEU A 208 -3.68 -7.01 -2.77
C LEU A 208 -4.28 -8.02 -1.79
N ARG A 209 -5.51 -7.79 -1.29
CA ARG A 209 -6.22 -8.79 -0.47
C ARG A 209 -6.25 -10.17 -1.15
N GLN A 210 -6.35 -10.20 -2.48
CA GLN A 210 -6.34 -11.44 -3.27
C GLN A 210 -5.04 -12.24 -3.07
N LEU A 211 -3.89 -11.57 -2.99
CA LEU A 211 -2.61 -12.22 -2.71
C LEU A 211 -2.62 -12.86 -1.32
N PHE A 212 -2.94 -12.09 -0.29
CA PHE A 212 -2.95 -12.56 1.10
C PHE A 212 -3.92 -13.74 1.29
N ASN A 213 -5.11 -13.65 0.71
CA ASN A 213 -6.10 -14.71 0.72
C ASN A 213 -5.58 -15.95 -0.02
N SER A 214 -5.03 -15.79 -1.22
CA SER A 214 -4.54 -16.91 -2.04
C SER A 214 -3.36 -17.64 -1.38
N VAL A 215 -2.41 -16.90 -0.78
CA VAL A 215 -1.29 -17.51 -0.03
C VAL A 215 -1.81 -18.30 1.17
N THR A 216 -2.80 -17.77 1.88
CA THR A 216 -3.35 -18.43 3.08
C THR A 216 -4.16 -19.67 2.71
N GLU A 217 -5.00 -19.59 1.67
CA GLU A 217 -5.83 -20.70 1.17
C GLU A 217 -5.02 -21.83 0.55
N ALA A 218 -3.91 -21.51 -0.12
CA ALA A 218 -3.07 -22.52 -0.77
C ALA A 218 -2.31 -23.41 0.24
N ARG A 219 -2.35 -23.09 1.54
CA ARG A 219 -1.62 -23.84 2.57
C ARG A 219 -2.52 -24.91 3.21
N PRO A 220 -1.99 -26.13 3.44
CA PRO A 220 -2.72 -27.15 4.17
C PRO A 220 -3.16 -26.66 5.56
N PRO A 221 -4.34 -27.07 6.07
CA PRO A 221 -4.81 -26.65 7.40
C PRO A 221 -3.87 -26.99 8.56
N VAL A 222 -3.04 -28.03 8.38
CA VAL A 222 -2.04 -28.49 9.37
C VAL A 222 -0.67 -27.81 9.22
N ALA A 223 -0.49 -26.94 8.22
CA ALA A 223 0.78 -26.26 8.02
C ALA A 223 1.05 -25.27 9.17
N PRO A 224 2.32 -25.06 9.56
CA PRO A 224 2.67 -24.06 10.58
C PRO A 224 2.11 -22.69 10.25
N GLN A 225 1.74 -21.88 11.25
CA GLN A 225 1.19 -20.54 10.98
C GLN A 225 2.20 -19.64 10.25
N LEU A 226 1.71 -18.82 9.31
CA LEU A 226 2.55 -17.79 8.68
C LEU A 226 2.70 -16.60 9.62
N HIS A 227 3.92 -16.06 9.68
CA HIS A 227 4.19 -14.78 10.32
C HIS A 227 4.24 -13.69 9.25
N TRP A 228 3.24 -12.80 9.25
CA TRP A 228 3.16 -11.70 8.29
C TRP A 228 3.78 -10.44 8.86
N ARG A 229 4.77 -9.88 8.16
CA ARG A 229 5.51 -8.69 8.56
C ARG A 229 5.43 -7.66 7.46
N VAL A 230 4.41 -6.82 7.51
CA VAL A 230 4.17 -5.79 6.50
C VAL A 230 4.80 -4.48 6.96
N LEU A 231 5.72 -3.94 6.17
CA LEU A 231 6.35 -2.65 6.43
C LEU A 231 6.01 -1.67 5.31
N THR A 232 5.52 -0.50 5.68
CA THR A 232 5.18 0.55 4.74
C THR A 232 5.78 1.90 5.14
N HIS A 233 5.94 2.77 4.14
CA HIS A 233 6.31 4.17 4.34
C HIS A 233 5.33 5.13 3.69
N SER A 234 5.14 6.31 4.29
CA SER A 234 4.38 7.42 3.70
C SER A 234 2.98 6.98 3.25
N SER A 235 2.61 7.19 1.99
CA SER A 235 1.29 6.86 1.44
C SER A 235 1.01 5.36 1.28
N GLY A 236 2.01 4.48 1.42
CA GLY A 236 1.74 3.04 1.47
C GLY A 236 0.87 2.66 2.67
N ALA A 237 0.71 3.55 3.66
CA ALA A 237 -0.28 3.41 4.73
C ALA A 237 -1.74 3.39 4.20
N PHE A 238 -2.06 4.06 3.08
CA PHE A 238 -3.38 3.95 2.44
C PHE A 238 -3.60 2.54 1.87
N VAL A 239 -2.57 1.99 1.24
CA VAL A 239 -2.56 0.63 0.70
C VAL A 239 -2.78 -0.36 1.84
N ALA A 240 -2.00 -0.25 2.92
CA ALA A 240 -2.13 -1.10 4.10
C ALA A 240 -3.51 -1.00 4.78
N GLY A 241 -4.05 0.22 4.90
CA GLY A 241 -5.41 0.43 5.43
C GLY A 241 -6.47 -0.30 4.63
N ALA A 242 -6.36 -0.30 3.29
CA ALA A 242 -7.27 -1.05 2.43
C ALA A 242 -7.01 -2.56 2.39
N ILE A 243 -5.78 -3.03 2.61
CA ILE A 243 -5.50 -4.47 2.75
C ILE A 243 -6.22 -5.01 3.99
N PHE A 244 -6.00 -4.39 5.15
CA PHE A 244 -6.41 -4.96 6.44
C PHE A 244 -7.76 -4.47 6.97
N GLY A 245 -8.43 -3.57 6.26
CA GLY A 245 -9.60 -2.88 6.76
C GLY A 245 -10.37 -2.10 5.71
N ASP A 246 -11.25 -1.23 6.18
CA ASP A 246 -12.09 -0.34 5.38
C ASP A 246 -11.73 1.15 5.64
N PRO A 247 -10.87 1.75 4.80
CA PRO A 247 -10.43 3.14 4.96
C PRO A 247 -11.46 4.20 4.50
N ILE A 248 -12.74 3.86 4.31
CA ILE A 248 -13.74 4.79 3.76
C ILE A 248 -13.80 6.15 4.49
N ALA A 249 -13.55 6.17 5.80
CA ALA A 249 -13.66 7.36 6.61
C ALA A 249 -12.58 8.40 6.28
N ALA A 250 -11.43 7.96 5.78
CA ALA A 250 -10.27 8.80 5.55
C ALA A 250 -10.25 9.46 4.17
N LEU A 251 -11.02 8.93 3.20
CA LEU A 251 -10.87 9.27 1.79
C LEU A 251 -12.23 9.59 1.19
N PRO A 252 -12.56 10.89 0.98
CA PRO A 252 -13.85 11.31 0.43
C PRO A 252 -14.22 10.65 -0.91
N GLN A 253 -13.23 10.33 -1.76
CA GLN A 253 -13.47 9.64 -3.03
C GLN A 253 -14.00 8.21 -2.85
N LEU A 254 -13.74 7.58 -1.70
CA LEU A 254 -14.32 6.27 -1.35
C LEU A 254 -15.76 6.39 -0.84
N GLN A 255 -16.19 7.59 -0.43
CA GLN A 255 -17.51 7.86 0.13
C GLN A 255 -18.57 8.09 -0.96
N ASP A 256 -18.15 8.50 -2.17
CA ASP A 256 -19.02 8.65 -3.33
C ASP A 256 -18.57 7.75 -4.51
N PRO A 257 -18.96 6.47 -4.51
CA PRO A 257 -18.53 5.50 -5.52
C PRO A 257 -19.23 5.66 -6.87
N THR A 258 -20.26 6.50 -6.97
CA THR A 258 -21.16 6.56 -8.15
C THR A 258 -20.47 7.04 -9.43
N THR A 259 -19.28 7.61 -9.29
CA THR A 259 -18.54 8.23 -10.39
C THR A 259 -17.58 7.27 -11.10
N ASN A 260 -17.30 6.08 -10.55
CA ASN A 260 -16.24 5.21 -11.06
C ASN A 260 -16.40 3.75 -10.60
N ARG A 261 -16.37 2.81 -11.56
CA ARG A 261 -16.62 1.37 -11.32
C ARG A 261 -15.66 0.70 -10.33
N TRP A 262 -14.39 1.12 -10.29
CA TRP A 262 -13.42 0.54 -9.36
C TRP A 262 -13.75 0.92 -7.92
N TYR A 263 -14.22 2.15 -7.69
CA TYR A 263 -14.75 2.54 -6.39
C TYR A 263 -16.12 1.95 -6.09
N ALA A 264 -16.98 1.72 -7.10
CA ALA A 264 -18.21 0.96 -6.91
C ALA A 264 -17.94 -0.48 -6.45
N ARG A 265 -16.96 -1.15 -7.08
CA ARG A 265 -16.48 -2.48 -6.65
C ARG A 265 -15.90 -2.44 -5.25
N PHE A 266 -15.01 -1.49 -4.95
CA PHE A 266 -14.47 -1.29 -3.61
C PHE A 266 -15.62 -1.12 -2.60
N ALA A 267 -16.54 -0.20 -2.84
CA ALA A 267 -17.66 0.09 -1.94
C ALA A 267 -18.55 -1.13 -1.68
N LYS A 268 -18.77 -1.96 -2.70
CA LYS A 268 -19.53 -3.22 -2.61
C LYS A 268 -18.84 -4.27 -1.74
N HIS A 269 -17.51 -4.31 -1.73
CA HIS A 269 -16.73 -5.42 -1.14
C HIS A 269 -15.78 -4.99 -0.01
N ARG A 270 -15.74 -3.71 0.37
CA ARG A 270 -14.78 -3.13 1.33
C ARG A 270 -14.78 -3.83 2.69
N THR A 271 -15.92 -4.34 3.15
CA THR A 271 -16.07 -5.10 4.40
C THR A 271 -16.33 -6.60 4.19
N SER A 272 -16.19 -7.12 2.97
CA SER A 272 -16.57 -8.50 2.67
C SER A 272 -15.66 -9.51 3.37
N ASP A 273 -16.26 -10.60 3.84
CA ASP A 273 -15.63 -11.80 4.39
C ASP A 273 -15.59 -12.96 3.37
N ALA A 274 -16.07 -12.74 2.15
CA ALA A 274 -16.19 -13.75 1.10
C ALA A 274 -15.58 -13.29 -0.24
N GLY A 275 -15.21 -14.27 -1.06
CA GLY A 275 -14.61 -14.03 -2.37
C GLY A 275 -13.12 -13.66 -2.31
N PRO A 276 -12.53 -13.33 -3.48
CA PRO A 276 -11.09 -13.14 -3.61
C PRO A 276 -10.59 -11.85 -2.92
N THR A 277 -11.40 -10.79 -2.90
CA THR A 277 -11.07 -9.49 -2.30
C THR A 277 -11.60 -9.32 -0.87
N ARG A 278 -11.97 -10.41 -0.20
CA ARG A 278 -12.37 -10.35 1.22
C ARG A 278 -11.23 -9.82 2.09
N ILE A 279 -11.58 -9.27 3.26
CA ILE A 279 -10.58 -8.90 4.27
C ILE A 279 -9.76 -10.16 4.65
N PRO A 280 -8.43 -10.15 4.49
CA PRO A 280 -7.61 -11.30 4.82
C PRO A 280 -7.64 -11.52 6.33
N GLN A 281 -7.95 -12.76 6.75
CA GLN A 281 -7.91 -13.17 8.15
C GLN A 281 -6.60 -13.91 8.38
N LEU A 282 -5.60 -13.19 8.86
CA LEU A 282 -4.23 -13.69 8.99
C LEU A 282 -3.89 -13.96 10.45
N ALA A 283 -3.24 -15.10 10.70
CA ALA A 283 -2.57 -15.30 11.97
C ALA A 283 -1.31 -14.43 12.03
N ASN A 284 -1.00 -13.88 13.21
CA ASN A 284 0.29 -13.27 13.51
C ASN A 284 0.76 -12.23 12.48
N VAL A 285 -0.07 -11.21 12.28
CA VAL A 285 0.21 -10.12 11.36
C VAL A 285 0.63 -8.85 12.12
N LYS A 286 1.78 -8.31 11.72
CA LYS A 286 2.28 -7.02 12.20
C LYS A 286 2.40 -6.06 11.02
N LEU A 287 1.84 -4.87 11.17
CA LEU A 287 1.92 -3.76 10.22
C LEU A 287 2.81 -2.66 10.81
N GLY A 288 4.04 -2.55 10.32
CA GLY A 288 4.94 -1.44 10.60
C GLY A 288 4.69 -0.28 9.65
N MET A 289 4.57 0.94 10.18
CA MET A 289 4.35 2.15 9.39
C MET A 289 5.36 3.24 9.77
N PHE A 290 6.18 3.62 8.81
CA PHE A 290 7.05 4.79 8.90
C PHE A 290 6.39 5.99 8.25
N ALA A 291 6.35 7.12 8.97
CA ALA A 291 5.81 8.38 8.48
C ALA A 291 4.43 8.25 7.79
N PRO A 292 3.43 7.54 8.36
CA PRO A 292 2.19 7.21 7.67
C PRO A 292 1.46 8.46 7.20
N ALA A 293 1.33 8.61 5.88
CA ALA A 293 0.78 9.82 5.29
C ALA A 293 -0.75 9.80 5.21
N THR A 294 -1.41 9.31 6.27
CA THR A 294 -2.85 9.07 6.37
C THR A 294 -3.38 9.53 7.75
N PRO A 295 -4.69 9.79 7.98
CA PRO A 295 -5.17 10.00 9.34
C PRO A 295 -5.34 8.69 10.10
N GLY A 296 -5.45 8.78 11.44
CA GLY A 296 -5.83 7.64 12.28
C GLY A 296 -7.18 7.01 11.88
N ILE A 297 -8.14 7.81 11.39
CA ILE A 297 -9.46 7.31 10.97
C ILE A 297 -9.43 6.34 9.79
N THR A 298 -8.30 6.23 9.07
CA THR A 298 -8.06 5.14 8.10
C THR A 298 -8.14 3.76 8.77
N PHE A 299 -7.69 3.69 10.03
CA PHE A 299 -7.58 2.46 10.81
C PHE A 299 -8.63 2.35 11.91
N SER A 300 -9.27 3.45 12.32
CA SER A 300 -10.33 3.43 13.35
C SER A 300 -11.74 3.67 12.80
N GLY A 301 -11.89 4.15 11.56
CA GLY A 301 -13.17 4.67 11.06
C GLY A 301 -13.65 5.91 11.84
N THR A 302 -14.92 6.25 11.65
CA THR A 302 -15.65 7.26 12.43
C THR A 302 -17.07 6.79 12.74
N GLN A 303 -17.84 7.54 13.53
CA GLN A 303 -19.26 7.26 13.74
C GLN A 303 -20.08 7.35 12.44
N ALA A 304 -19.81 8.36 11.60
CA ALA A 304 -20.50 8.57 10.33
C ALA A 304 -20.10 7.53 9.27
N HIS A 305 -18.84 7.12 9.28
CA HIS A 305 -18.29 6.12 8.36
C HIS A 305 -17.61 5.02 9.18
N ARG A 306 -18.42 4.06 9.65
CA ARG A 306 -17.91 2.86 10.31
C ARG A 306 -17.01 2.10 9.33
N GLY A 307 -15.83 1.72 9.80
CA GLY A 307 -14.73 1.16 9.02
C GLY A 307 -13.50 1.00 9.91
N GLY A 308 -12.31 1.13 9.34
CA GLY A 308 -11.06 0.90 10.06
C GLY A 308 -10.55 -0.53 9.91
N ILE A 309 -9.74 -1.01 10.86
CA ILE A 309 -9.16 -2.35 10.85
C ILE A 309 -10.28 -3.40 10.96
N LEU A 310 -10.23 -4.41 10.09
CA LEU A 310 -11.16 -5.54 10.10
C LEU A 310 -10.44 -6.91 10.14
N THR A 311 -9.10 -6.90 10.03
CA THR A 311 -8.26 -8.08 10.19
C THR A 311 -8.05 -8.35 11.68
N ARG A 312 -8.40 -9.55 12.13
CA ARG A 312 -8.22 -9.98 13.53
C ARG A 312 -6.76 -10.27 13.86
N GLY A 313 -6.39 -10.09 15.12
CA GLY A 313 -5.03 -10.26 15.63
C GLY A 313 -4.00 -9.29 15.04
N LEU A 314 -4.42 -8.20 14.40
CA LEU A 314 -3.49 -7.25 13.78
C LEU A 314 -2.81 -6.38 14.83
N THR A 315 -1.47 -6.39 14.83
CA THR A 315 -0.70 -5.39 15.57
C THR A 315 -0.21 -4.31 14.60
N VAL A 316 -0.69 -3.08 14.77
CA VAL A 316 -0.22 -1.90 14.05
C VAL A 316 0.88 -1.22 14.87
N MET A 317 2.06 -1.08 14.28
CA MET A 317 3.22 -0.42 14.86
C MET A 317 3.50 0.84 14.05
N THR A 318 3.33 2.01 14.66
CA THR A 318 3.52 3.31 13.99
C THR A 318 4.54 4.15 14.74
N VAL A 319 5.20 5.05 14.02
CA VAL A 319 6.23 5.94 14.58
C VAL A 319 5.72 7.38 14.66
N VAL A 320 6.18 8.13 15.66
CA VAL A 320 6.01 9.59 15.75
C VAL A 320 7.32 10.27 15.41
N GLN A 321 7.30 11.14 14.40
CA GLN A 321 8.42 12.00 14.07
C GLN A 321 7.94 13.45 14.00
N ARG A 322 8.21 14.20 15.07
CA ARG A 322 7.69 15.57 15.24
C ARG A 322 8.37 16.59 14.34
N ASP A 323 9.60 16.31 13.92
CA ASP A 323 10.40 17.24 13.14
C ASP A 323 10.32 16.97 11.64
N ASP A 324 9.70 15.88 11.19
CA ASP A 324 9.55 15.58 9.76
C ASP A 324 8.64 16.60 9.09
N SER A 325 9.23 17.41 8.23
CA SER A 325 8.59 18.52 7.54
C SER A 325 7.45 18.09 6.61
N ALA A 326 7.58 16.92 5.97
CA ALA A 326 6.59 16.39 5.03
C ALA A 326 5.36 15.85 5.77
N VAL A 327 5.57 15.13 6.87
CA VAL A 327 4.48 14.61 7.72
C VAL A 327 3.73 15.75 8.40
N ASN A 328 4.46 16.76 8.89
CA ASN A 328 3.87 17.91 9.59
C ASN A 328 3.21 18.93 8.65
N LYS A 329 3.46 18.87 7.33
CA LYS A 329 2.96 19.82 6.32
C LYS A 329 3.17 21.27 6.80
N LEU A 330 4.42 21.57 7.16
CA LEU A 330 4.88 22.86 7.70
C LEU A 330 4.03 24.02 7.14
N PHE A 331 3.40 24.79 8.03
CA PHE A 331 2.58 25.99 7.80
C PHE A 331 1.10 25.84 7.43
N ILE A 332 0.61 24.69 6.95
CA ILE A 332 -0.79 24.60 6.45
C ILE A 332 -1.70 23.78 7.37
N GLY A 333 -1.11 23.00 8.28
CA GLY A 333 -1.83 22.12 9.20
C GLY A 333 -2.24 20.84 8.49
N CYS A 334 -1.80 19.70 9.01
CA CYS A 334 -1.94 18.40 8.36
C CYS A 334 -3.40 17.93 8.18
N GLN A 335 -4.40 18.63 8.74
CA GLN A 335 -5.83 18.33 8.60
C GLN A 335 -6.51 18.97 7.37
N ARG A 336 -5.93 20.00 6.73
CA ARG A 336 -6.63 20.79 5.68
C ARG A 336 -6.53 20.25 4.24
N PHE A 337 -5.55 19.40 3.92
CA PHE A 337 -5.26 18.96 2.53
C PHE A 337 -5.13 17.43 2.41
N GLY A 338 -6.13 16.70 2.90
CA GLY A 338 -6.08 15.24 3.02
C GLY A 338 -5.19 14.86 4.21
N ALA A 339 -5.81 14.29 5.24
CA ALA A 339 -5.15 14.16 6.52
C ALA A 339 -3.94 13.21 6.44
N SER A 340 -2.74 13.67 6.81
CA SER A 340 -1.51 12.86 6.79
C SER A 340 -0.82 12.84 8.15
N CYS A 341 -1.60 12.99 9.22
CA CYS A 341 -1.10 13.37 10.53
C CYS A 341 -0.70 12.21 11.44
N LEU A 342 -0.97 10.95 11.09
CA LEU A 342 -0.91 9.85 12.06
C LEU A 342 0.49 9.70 12.71
N GLY A 343 1.56 10.03 12.00
CA GLY A 343 2.94 10.02 12.53
C GLY A 343 3.49 11.39 12.95
N ALA A 344 2.71 12.47 12.88
CA ALA A 344 3.20 13.83 13.12
C ALA A 344 3.37 14.12 14.63
N LYS A 345 2.41 13.64 15.44
CA LYS A 345 2.32 13.97 16.87
C LYS A 345 1.85 12.77 17.68
N ARG A 346 2.29 12.71 18.95
CA ARG A 346 1.93 11.64 19.90
C ARG A 346 0.42 11.53 20.09
N GLU A 347 -0.28 12.66 20.12
CA GLU A 347 -1.73 12.69 20.33
C GLU A 347 -2.49 11.96 19.22
N GLN A 348 -1.97 11.94 17.98
CA GLN A 348 -2.60 11.25 16.86
C GLN A 348 -2.47 9.72 16.98
N VAL A 349 -1.31 9.24 17.40
CA VAL A 349 -1.09 7.82 17.68
C VAL A 349 -1.92 7.37 18.88
N CYS A 350 -1.96 8.18 19.95
CA CYS A 350 -2.77 7.88 21.11
C CYS A 350 -4.28 7.89 20.82
N ALA A 351 -4.77 8.86 20.03
CA ALA A 351 -6.15 8.86 19.58
C ALA A 351 -6.48 7.61 18.76
N LEU A 352 -5.58 7.17 17.88
CA LEU A 352 -5.77 5.92 17.13
C LEU A 352 -5.80 4.71 18.09
N GLN A 353 -4.88 4.62 19.04
CA GLN A 353 -4.82 3.52 20.00
C GLN A 353 -6.11 3.42 20.82
N SER A 354 -6.60 4.53 21.37
CA SER A 354 -7.87 4.58 22.11
C SER A 354 -9.08 4.25 21.21
N ALA A 355 -9.07 4.71 19.96
CA ALA A 355 -10.17 4.43 19.03
C ALA A 355 -10.23 2.95 18.62
N VAL A 356 -9.08 2.32 18.36
CA VAL A 356 -9.01 0.88 18.05
C VAL A 356 -9.39 0.06 19.28
N ALA A 357 -8.87 0.37 20.46
CA ALA A 357 -9.21 -0.34 21.70
C ALA A 357 -10.70 -0.26 22.03
N SER A 358 -11.35 0.89 21.79
CA SER A 358 -12.78 1.07 22.04
C SER A 358 -13.69 0.53 20.93
N SER A 359 -13.15 0.21 19.75
CA SER A 359 -13.93 -0.34 18.62
C SER A 359 -14.40 -1.79 18.83
N GLY A 360 -13.81 -2.50 19.79
CA GLY A 360 -14.04 -3.95 19.99
C GLY A 360 -13.37 -4.83 18.93
N THR A 361 -12.59 -4.26 18.01
CA THR A 361 -11.79 -5.00 17.05
C THR A 361 -10.67 -5.73 17.78
N ASP A 362 -10.43 -6.99 17.39
CA ASP A 362 -9.23 -7.74 17.80
C ASP A 362 -7.99 -7.20 17.05
N ALA A 363 -7.54 -6.03 17.47
CA ALA A 363 -6.35 -5.37 16.94
C ALA A 363 -5.68 -4.52 18.03
N THR A 364 -4.38 -4.32 17.90
CA THR A 364 -3.59 -3.52 18.84
C THR A 364 -2.81 -2.47 18.07
N VAL A 365 -2.70 -1.27 18.64
CA VAL A 365 -1.91 -0.17 18.07
C VAL A 365 -0.81 0.20 19.05
N ILE A 366 0.39 0.34 18.52
CA ILE A 366 1.62 0.55 19.29
C ILE A 366 2.39 1.68 18.63
N GLY A 367 2.78 2.67 19.44
CA GLY A 367 3.53 3.84 19.02
C GLY A 367 4.99 3.77 19.40
N TYR A 368 5.88 4.29 18.54
CA TYR A 368 7.31 4.47 18.84
C TYR A 368 7.69 5.95 18.70
N ASP A 369 8.50 6.46 19.62
CA ASP A 369 9.05 7.81 19.50
C ASP A 369 10.28 7.79 18.59
N PHE A 370 10.15 8.39 17.42
CA PHE A 370 11.23 8.55 16.46
C PHE A 370 11.73 9.99 16.42
N THR A 371 11.38 10.86 17.37
CA THR A 371 11.92 12.23 17.43
C THR A 371 13.45 12.20 17.30
N ARG A 372 14.01 13.06 16.43
CA ARG A 372 15.43 13.08 16.09
C ARG A 372 16.09 14.35 16.63
N PRO A 373 16.62 14.37 17.86
CA PRO A 373 17.30 15.56 18.38
C PRO A 373 18.47 15.96 17.48
N LYS A 374 18.57 17.25 17.16
CA LYS A 374 19.65 17.80 16.31
C LYS A 374 21.05 17.45 16.80
N THR A 375 21.23 17.29 18.11
CA THR A 375 22.50 16.87 18.72
C THR A 375 22.96 15.46 18.32
N LEU A 376 22.03 14.57 18.00
CA LEU A 376 22.31 13.18 17.63
C LEU A 376 22.20 12.93 16.13
N TRP A 377 21.31 13.66 15.45
CA TRP A 377 20.94 13.41 14.06
C TRP A 377 21.42 14.49 13.08
N GLY A 378 21.92 15.63 13.58
CA GLY A 378 22.44 16.71 12.75
C GLY A 378 21.43 17.16 11.68
N ASN A 379 21.82 17.07 10.41
CA ASN A 379 21.00 17.45 9.26
C ASN A 379 19.89 16.46 8.93
N GLU A 380 19.83 15.31 9.61
CA GLU A 380 18.79 14.30 9.40
C GLU A 380 17.57 14.51 10.29
N THR A 381 17.56 15.55 11.13
CA THR A 381 16.51 15.86 12.11
C THR A 381 15.10 15.82 11.50
N ASP A 382 14.91 16.45 10.34
CA ASP A 382 13.63 16.67 9.68
C ASP A 382 13.46 15.91 8.36
N LEU A 383 14.41 15.03 8.00
CA LEU A 383 14.39 14.30 6.73
C LEU A 383 13.26 13.27 6.64
N HIS A 384 12.47 13.36 5.57
CA HIS A 384 11.45 12.39 5.18
C HIS A 384 12.04 11.32 4.25
N ASP A 385 13.00 10.54 4.76
CA ASP A 385 13.73 9.54 3.99
C ASP A 385 13.54 8.13 4.56
N TYR A 386 13.19 7.18 3.70
CA TYR A 386 12.92 5.79 4.08
C TYR A 386 14.11 5.13 4.78
N SER A 387 15.31 5.30 4.24
CA SER A 387 16.52 4.66 4.75
C SER A 387 16.88 5.20 6.14
N VAL A 388 16.61 6.48 6.40
CA VAL A 388 16.79 7.09 7.72
C VAL A 388 15.83 6.48 8.74
N TYR A 389 14.54 6.29 8.40
CA TYR A 389 13.58 5.60 9.26
C TYR A 389 13.98 4.15 9.54
N VAL A 390 14.41 3.40 8.54
CA VAL A 390 14.88 2.02 8.71
C VAL A 390 16.10 1.95 9.63
N ARG A 391 17.08 2.83 9.45
CA ARG A 391 18.26 2.90 10.32
C ARG A 391 17.88 3.27 11.76
N GLN A 392 16.98 4.23 11.95
CA GLN A 392 16.48 4.59 13.28
C GLN A 392 15.78 3.41 13.95
N ALA A 393 14.91 2.73 13.22
CA ALA A 393 14.19 1.56 13.69
C ALA A 393 15.15 0.43 14.11
N ALA A 394 16.24 0.25 13.38
CA ALA A 394 17.23 -0.81 13.63
C ALA A 394 18.20 -0.48 14.76
N ASP A 395 18.76 0.73 14.78
CA ASP A 395 19.93 1.04 15.61
C ASP A 395 19.59 1.90 16.83
N LYS A 396 18.42 2.53 16.85
CA LYS A 396 18.03 3.53 17.86
C LYS A 396 16.68 3.23 18.50
N SER A 397 16.08 2.08 18.20
CA SER A 397 14.83 1.66 18.82
C SER A 397 14.75 0.14 18.97
N THR A 398 13.67 -0.33 19.58
CA THR A 398 13.32 -1.76 19.65
C THR A 398 12.41 -2.19 18.51
N PHE A 399 12.06 -1.28 17.59
CA PHE A 399 11.03 -1.48 16.57
C PHE A 399 11.23 -2.77 15.78
N PHE A 400 12.40 -2.99 15.15
CA PHE A 400 12.59 -4.20 14.34
C PHE A 400 12.62 -5.47 15.17
N ARG A 401 13.19 -5.43 16.38
CA ARG A 401 13.16 -6.58 17.28
C ARG A 401 11.73 -6.97 17.61
N ASP A 402 10.93 -6.00 18.04
CA ASP A 402 9.52 -6.18 18.41
C ASP A 402 8.67 -6.61 17.19
N PHE A 403 8.98 -6.04 16.04
CA PHE A 403 8.34 -6.36 14.77
C PHE A 403 8.60 -7.81 14.36
N MET A 404 9.80 -8.35 14.57
CA MET A 404 10.09 -9.74 14.19
C MET A 404 9.60 -10.80 15.21
N LEU A 405 9.23 -10.42 16.44
CA LEU A 405 8.66 -11.35 17.43
C LEU A 405 7.40 -12.05 16.93
N THR A 406 7.22 -13.33 17.23
CA THR A 406 5.99 -14.11 16.93
C THR A 406 4.90 -13.92 17.97
N GLY A 407 5.26 -13.64 19.21
CA GLY A 407 4.29 -13.42 20.27
C GLY A 407 3.69 -12.01 20.30
N PRO A 408 2.77 -11.77 21.25
CA PRO A 408 2.45 -10.43 21.70
C PRO A 408 3.74 -9.70 22.12
N LEU A 409 3.71 -8.37 22.05
CA LEU A 409 4.84 -7.59 22.55
C LEU A 409 4.94 -7.72 24.08
N PRO A 410 6.16 -7.73 24.65
CA PRO A 410 6.33 -7.62 26.09
C PRO A 410 5.72 -6.31 26.61
N GLU A 411 5.09 -6.35 27.79
CA GLU A 411 4.52 -5.17 28.44
C GLU A 411 5.57 -4.07 28.71
N ASP A 412 6.85 -4.45 28.79
CA ASP A 412 7.96 -3.60 29.26
C ASP A 412 8.87 -3.06 28.14
N ALA A 413 8.42 -3.03 26.88
CA ALA A 413 9.26 -2.56 25.78
C ALA A 413 9.57 -1.04 25.94
N GLY A 414 10.75 -0.71 26.48
CA GLY A 414 11.12 0.61 27.00
C GLY A 414 11.20 1.81 26.03
N LEU A 415 10.67 1.71 24.82
CA LEU A 415 10.55 2.82 23.85
C LEU A 415 9.15 2.98 23.27
N LEU A 416 8.17 2.32 23.88
CA LEU A 416 6.77 2.50 23.52
C LEU A 416 6.28 3.89 23.94
N LEU A 417 5.54 4.53 23.04
CA LEU A 417 4.78 5.71 23.38
C LEU A 417 3.70 5.31 24.39
N VAL A 418 3.90 5.70 25.65
CA VAL A 418 2.86 5.58 26.67
C VAL A 418 1.76 6.58 26.30
N CYS A 419 0.52 6.15 26.17
CA CYS A 419 -0.59 7.08 26.01
C CYS A 419 -1.17 7.39 27.39
N PRO A 420 -1.35 8.68 27.74
CA PRO A 420 -1.87 9.08 29.04
C PRO A 420 -3.34 8.69 29.22
#